data_AF-A0A924DQI5-F1
#
_entry.id   AF-A0A924DQI5-F1
#
_cell.length_a   1.000
_cell.length_b   1.000
_cell.length_c   1.000
_cell.angle_alpha   90.00
_cell.angle_beta   90.00
_cell.angle_gamma   90.00
#
_symmetry.space_group_name_H-M   'P 1'
#
loop_
_entity.id
_entity.type
_entity.pdbx_description
1 polymer ?
#
loop_
_entity_poly.entity_id
_entity_poly.type
_entity_poly.pdbx_seq_one_letter_code
_entity_poly.pdbx_strand_id
1 'polypeptide(L)'
;MSQSITVIGLASQKIVKIIPIPDNLPEDLSLMNFLIENGITVASSCGGVGVCKKCLINHTVSSCQITLLEFIDINPSLQVQISYL
;
A
#
# COMPACT_ATOMS: atom_id res chain seq x y z
N MET A 1 -18.19 1.24 7.17
CA MET A 1 -17.45 0.45 8.20
C MET A 1 -16.06 1.05 8.25
N SER A 2 -15.62 1.61 9.38
CA SER A 2 -14.33 2.33 9.45
C SER A 2 -13.15 1.34 9.43
N GLN A 3 -12.77 0.89 8.23
CA GLN A 3 -11.59 0.06 8.03
C GLN A 3 -10.32 0.92 8.08
N SER A 4 -9.20 0.36 8.50
CA SER A 4 -7.91 1.07 8.54
C SER A 4 -6.78 0.16 8.10
N ILE A 5 -5.83 0.71 7.35
CA ILE A 5 -4.65 0.02 6.86
C ILE A 5 -3.50 0.24 7.83
N THR A 6 -2.93 -0.84 8.31
CA THR A 6 -1.74 -0.80 9.17
C THR A 6 -0.49 -0.97 8.33
N VAL A 7 0.35 0.05 8.30
CA VAL A 7 1.63 0.03 7.60
C VAL A 7 2.72 -0.41 8.57
N ILE A 8 3.41 -1.50 8.22
CA ILE A 8 4.47 -2.12 9.02
C ILE A 8 5.79 -1.97 8.24
N GLY A 9 6.84 -1.48 8.90
CA GLY A 9 8.17 -1.40 8.30
C GLY A 9 8.84 -2.77 8.41
N LEU A 10 9.26 -3.36 7.30
CA LEU A 10 9.91 -4.68 7.28
C LEU A 10 11.23 -4.72 8.04
N ALA A 11 12.04 -3.66 7.91
CA ALA A 11 13.35 -3.58 8.58
C ALA A 11 13.21 -3.49 10.11
N SER A 12 12.19 -2.77 10.60
CA SER A 12 12.00 -2.55 12.04
C SER A 12 10.94 -3.45 12.68
N GLN A 13 10.12 -4.16 11.88
CA GLN A 13 8.90 -4.86 12.31
C GLN A 13 7.94 -4.01 13.17
N LYS A 14 8.06 -2.69 13.11
CA LYS A 14 7.25 -1.74 13.86
C LYS A 14 6.12 -1.20 13.00
N ILE A 15 5.01 -0.88 13.66
CA ILE A 15 3.92 -0.13 13.04
C ILE A 15 4.44 1.27 12.77
N VAL A 16 4.50 1.61 11.49
CA VAL A 16 4.95 2.91 11.00
C VAL A 16 3.79 3.90 11.07
N LYS A 17 2.63 3.47 10.58
CA LYS A 17 1.47 4.32 10.44
C LYS A 17 0.19 3.50 10.34
N ILE A 18 -0.90 4.04 10.86
CA ILE A 18 -2.24 3.51 10.69
C ILE A 18 -3.01 4.54 9.88
N ILE A 19 -3.53 4.13 8.73
CA ILE A 19 -4.20 5.02 7.79
C ILE A 19 -5.68 4.61 7.74
N PRO A 20 -6.62 5.48 8.15
CA PRO A 20 -8.04 5.19 8.00
C PRO A 20 -8.42 5.17 6.52
N ILE A 21 -9.26 4.20 6.15
CA ILE A 21 -9.82 4.06 4.80
C ILE A 21 -11.06 4.97 4.74
N PRO A 22 -11.09 6.01 3.89
CA PRO A 22 -12.27 6.86 3.76
C PRO A 22 -13.41 6.09 3.09
N ASP A 23 -14.66 6.28 3.52
CA ASP A 23 -15.82 5.58 2.93
C ASP A 23 -16.07 5.95 1.45
N ASN A 24 -15.51 7.06 0.95
CA ASN A 24 -15.62 7.49 -0.44
C ASN A 24 -14.27 7.31 -1.17
N LEU A 25 -14.04 6.10 -1.67
CA LEU A 25 -12.82 5.74 -2.39
C LEU A 25 -13.02 5.74 -3.90
N PRO A 26 -12.10 6.35 -4.67
CA PRO A 26 -12.08 6.17 -6.11
C PRO A 26 -11.79 4.69 -6.44
N GLU A 27 -12.55 4.12 -7.36
CA GLU A 27 -12.36 2.71 -7.78
C GLU A 27 -10.98 2.50 -8.44
N ASP A 28 -10.47 3.51 -9.13
CA ASP A 28 -9.16 3.51 -9.79
C ASP A 28 -8.00 3.92 -8.87
N LEU A 29 -8.23 4.12 -7.56
CA LEU A 29 -7.15 4.54 -6.65
C LEU A 29 -6.17 3.38 -6.43
N SER A 30 -4.97 3.51 -7.00
CA SER A 30 -3.89 2.56 -6.75
C SER A 30 -3.45 2.61 -5.28
N LEU A 31 -3.08 1.44 -4.74
CA LEU A 31 -2.54 1.34 -3.38
C LEU A 31 -1.28 2.19 -3.21
N MET A 32 -0.44 2.27 -4.24
CA MET A 32 0.75 3.13 -4.23
C MET A 32 0.39 4.59 -4.03
N ASN A 33 -0.57 5.13 -4.79
CA ASN A 33 -0.98 6.53 -4.67
C ASN A 33 -1.58 6.80 -3.29
N PHE A 34 -2.45 5.91 -2.81
CA PHE A 34 -3.01 6.01 -1.46
C PHE A 34 -1.93 6.09 -0.37
N LEU A 35 -0.90 5.25 -0.47
CA LEU A 35 0.24 5.27 0.46
C LEU A 35 1.04 6.59 0.37
N ILE A 36 1.33 7.05 -0.85
CA ILE A 36 2.09 8.30 -1.10
C ILE A 36 1.34 9.51 -0.58
N GLU A 37 0.03 9.64 -0.84
CA GLU A 37 -0.80 10.73 -0.34
C GLU A 37 -0.87 10.76 1.19
N ASN A 38 -0.74 9.59 1.82
CA ASN A 38 -0.65 9.46 3.27
C ASN A 38 0.80 9.56 3.80
N GLY A 39 1.75 10.03 2.98
CA GLY A 39 3.13 10.28 3.37
C GLY A 39 3.98 9.03 3.57
N ILE A 40 3.55 7.88 3.03
CA ILE A 40 4.35 6.66 2.98
C ILE A 40 5.06 6.63 1.62
N THR A 41 6.38 6.81 1.65
CA THR A 41 7.21 6.77 0.45
C THR A 41 7.32 5.33 -0.07
N VAL A 42 6.82 5.12 -1.28
CA VAL A 42 6.97 3.85 -1.99
C VAL A 42 7.93 4.07 -3.14
N ALA A 43 8.98 3.24 -3.23
CA ALA A 43 9.95 3.34 -4.30
C ALA A 43 9.29 2.97 -5.65
N SER A 44 9.32 3.89 -6.61
CA SER A 44 8.87 3.65 -7.99
C SER A 44 9.92 4.22 -8.96
N SER A 45 10.27 3.44 -9.97
CA SER A 45 11.20 3.88 -11.03
C SER A 45 10.73 3.49 -12.42
N CYS A 46 9.50 2.97 -12.54
CA CYS A 46 8.92 2.50 -13.79
C CYS A 46 7.58 3.18 -14.08
N GLY A 47 7.28 4.31 -13.44
CA GLY A 47 6.03 5.05 -13.68
C GLY A 47 4.76 4.25 -13.38
N GLY A 48 4.83 3.24 -12.50
CA GLY A 48 3.69 2.38 -12.18
C GLY A 48 3.49 1.17 -13.11
N VAL A 49 4.37 0.94 -14.08
CA VAL A 49 4.26 -0.20 -15.04
C VAL A 49 4.58 -1.57 -14.39
N GLY A 50 5.16 -1.59 -13.18
CA GLY A 50 5.45 -2.82 -12.42
C GLY A 50 6.72 -3.59 -12.82
N VAL A 51 7.38 -3.22 -13.93
CA VAL A 51 8.64 -3.86 -14.38
C VAL A 51 9.80 -3.66 -13.41
N CYS A 52 9.79 -2.57 -12.65
CA CYS A 52 10.87 -2.24 -11.71
C CYS A 52 10.81 -3.04 -10.41
N LYS A 53 9.65 -3.60 -10.04
CA LYS A 53 9.44 -4.36 -8.80
C LYS A 53 9.87 -3.64 -7.52
N LYS A 54 9.93 -2.31 -7.53
CA LYS A 54 10.30 -1.49 -6.37
C LYS A 54 9.11 -1.15 -5.48
N CYS A 55 7.92 -1.09 -6.06
CA CYS A 55 6.65 -0.80 -5.37
C CYS A 55 6.08 -2.05 -4.64
N LEU A 56 6.93 -3.03 -4.31
CA LEU A 56 6.49 -4.28 -3.69
C LEU A 56 6.11 -4.04 -2.24
N ILE A 57 4.89 -4.45 -1.89
CA ILE A 57 4.37 -4.56 -0.54
C ILE A 57 4.16 -6.04 -0.20
N ASN A 58 4.33 -6.40 1.07
CA ASN A 58 4.22 -7.80 1.53
C ASN A 58 5.10 -8.78 0.72
N HIS A 59 6.21 -8.28 0.13
CA HIS A 59 7.13 -9.00 -0.77
C HIS A 59 6.55 -9.58 -2.07
N THR A 60 5.23 -9.58 -2.24
CA THR A 60 4.55 -10.31 -3.31
C THR A 60 3.64 -9.42 -4.14
N VAL A 61 3.08 -8.36 -3.57
CA VAL A 61 2.07 -7.52 -4.21
C VAL A 61 2.71 -6.23 -4.70
N SER A 62 2.53 -5.88 -5.97
CA SER A 62 3.00 -4.60 -6.50
C SER A 62 1.94 -3.53 -6.22
N SER A 63 2.19 -2.63 -5.27
CA SER A 63 1.22 -1.57 -4.88
C SER A 63 0.85 -0.65 -6.03
N CYS A 64 1.71 -0.56 -7.05
CA CYS A 64 1.48 0.25 -8.23
C CYS A 64 0.61 -0.41 -9.31
N GLN A 65 0.33 -1.72 -9.19
CA GLN A 65 -0.53 -2.47 -10.12
C GLN A 65 -1.86 -2.92 -9.52
N ILE A 66 -2.06 -2.71 -8.21
CA ILE A 66 -3.29 -3.11 -7.50
C ILE A 66 -4.03 -1.87 -7.01
N THR A 67 -5.36 -1.90 -7.11
CA THR A 67 -6.21 -0.86 -6.52
C THR A 67 -6.35 -1.08 -5.01
N LEU A 68 -6.74 -0.04 -4.29
CA LEU A 68 -6.99 -0.15 -2.85
C LEU A 68 -8.12 -1.15 -2.57
N LEU A 69 -9.16 -1.16 -3.39
CA LEU A 69 -10.31 -2.06 -3.26
C LEU A 69 -9.91 -3.52 -3.47
N GLU A 70 -9.15 -3.81 -4.54
CA GLU A 70 -8.65 -5.17 -4.75
C GLU A 70 -7.74 -5.60 -3.60
N PHE A 71 -6.90 -4.71 -3.09
CA PHE A 71 -6.05 -5.01 -1.94
C PHE A 71 -6.86 -5.37 -0.69
N ILE A 72 -7.96 -4.66 -0.41
CA ILE A 72 -8.85 -4.93 0.72
C ILE A 72 -9.51 -6.31 0.58
N ASP A 73 -9.90 -6.68 -0.64
CA ASP A 73 -10.54 -7.97 -0.93
C ASP A 73 -9.57 -9.15 -0.73
N ILE A 74 -8.35 -9.04 -1.27
CA ILE A 74 -7.36 -10.12 -1.18
C ILE A 74 -6.63 -10.20 0.18
N ASN A 75 -6.56 -9.09 0.93
CA ASN A 75 -5.87 -9.00 2.22
C ASN A 75 -6.83 -8.50 3.31
N PRO A 76 -7.65 -9.40 3.90
CA PRO A 76 -8.59 -9.04 4.96
C PRO A 76 -7.90 -8.54 6.24
N SER A 77 -6.60 -8.82 6.41
CA SER A 77 -5.79 -8.32 7.51
C SER A 77 -5.43 -6.84 7.39
N LEU A 78 -5.58 -6.22 6.21
CA LEU A 78 -5.28 -4.79 5.94
C LEU A 78 -3.87 -4.37 6.42
N GLN A 79 -2.90 -5.28 6.34
CA GLN A 79 -1.51 -5.04 6.72
C GLN A 79 -0.65 -4.84 5.47
N VAL A 80 0.07 -3.73 5.42
CA VAL A 80 0.99 -3.37 4.34
C VAL A 80 2.40 -3.34 4.90
N GLN A 81 3.22 -4.30 4.50
CA GLN A 81 4.63 -4.35 4.84
C GLN A 81 5.46 -3.65 3.76
N ILE A 82 6.21 -2.63 4.16
CA ILE A 82 7.09 -1.87 3.27
C ILE A 82 8.56 -2.13 3.60
N SER A 83 9.35 -2.40 2.57
CA SER A 83 10.79 -2.69 2.71
C SER A 83 11.65 -1.44 2.92
N TYR A 84 11.11 -0.27 2.61
CA TYR A 84 11.87 0.98 2.58
C TYR A 84 11.36 1.96 3.63
N LEU A 85 12.08 2.03 4.76
CA LEU A 85 12.06 3.11 5.76
C LEU A 85 13.44 3.20 6.38
#